data_AF-A6QRP0-F1
#
_entry.id   AF-A6QRP0-F1
#
_cell.length_a   1.000
_cell.length_b   1.000
_cell.length_c   1.000
_cell.angle_alpha   90.00
_cell.angle_beta   90.00
_cell.angle_gamma   90.00
#
_symmetry.space_group_name_H-M   'P 1'
#
loop_
_entity.id
_entity.type
_entity.pdbx_description
1 polymer ?
#
loop_
_entity_poly.entity_id
_entity_poly.type
_entity_poly.pdbx_seq_one_letter_code
_entity_poly.pdbx_strand_id
1 'polypeptide(L)'
;MPTVKELRSKLRALCLCSTGRKAVLEQRLQTAKEKFTRRPLRCTHGRRIEVGDPSTMIERAEEALLDSVNKEELVAFQQTDPRGPLECDRIPLGRHREQTRVSRMLFRNRFISTYKWDILSNNTEKDKVTIRTGNHFVHGGDCKRDAELYEAPALRLDFVIYTKLYGLHPGVVRSSISYRPTIDLLNRHATTVADKNIELPTKFNDLFVNFIKALETSNFEEGYLANPKSDVTVAYWAFLQSCP
;
A
#
# COMPACT_ATOMS: atom_id res chain seq x y z
N MET A 1 -39.64 -3.14 24.47
CA MET A 1 -38.18 -3.25 24.70
C MET A 1 -37.54 -3.83 23.44
N PRO A 2 -36.60 -3.14 22.78
CA PRO A 2 -36.02 -3.63 21.53
C PRO A 2 -35.28 -4.95 21.74
N THR A 3 -35.33 -5.82 20.74
CA THR A 3 -34.61 -7.11 20.77
C THR A 3 -33.11 -6.89 20.52
N VAL A 4 -32.26 -7.83 20.94
CA VAL A 4 -30.80 -7.76 20.66
C VAL A 4 -30.54 -7.68 19.14
N LYS A 5 -31.36 -8.38 18.34
CA LYS A 5 -31.27 -8.35 16.88
C LYS A 5 -31.55 -6.95 16.32
N GLU A 6 -32.57 -6.27 16.82
CA GLU A 6 -32.90 -4.88 16.45
C GLU A 6 -31.81 -3.90 16.87
N LEU A 7 -31.28 -4.03 18.09
CA LEU A 7 -30.21 -3.16 18.58
C LEU A 7 -28.95 -3.28 17.71
N ARG A 8 -28.56 -4.50 17.34
CA ARG A 8 -27.43 -4.74 16.43
C ARG A 8 -27.68 -4.17 15.04
N SER A 9 -28.90 -4.30 14.53
CA SER A 9 -29.28 -3.72 13.24
C SER A 9 -29.17 -2.19 13.23
N LYS A 10 -29.69 -1.54 14.29
CA LYS A 10 -29.62 -0.08 14.45
C LYS A 10 -28.19 0.42 14.61
N LEU A 11 -27.35 -0.29 15.37
CA LEU A 11 -25.94 0.07 15.51
C LEU A 11 -25.16 -0.10 14.21
N ARG A 12 -25.41 -1.17 13.43
CA ARG A 12 -24.80 -1.34 12.10
C ARG A 12 -25.21 -0.23 11.13
N ALA A 13 -26.48 0.18 11.14
CA ALA A 13 -26.95 1.29 10.32
C ALA A 13 -26.28 2.63 10.67
N LEU A 14 -25.79 2.77 11.90
CA LEU A 14 -25.02 3.93 12.38
C LEU A 14 -23.50 3.71 12.29
N CYS A 15 -23.03 2.65 11.61
CA CYS A 15 -21.62 2.24 11.54
C CYS A 15 -20.94 2.07 12.92
N LEU A 16 -21.71 1.67 13.94
CA LEU A 16 -21.23 1.44 15.31
C LEU A 16 -21.03 -0.05 15.62
N CYS A 17 -20.13 -0.34 16.56
CA CYS A 17 -19.84 -1.70 16.99
C CYS A 17 -21.09 -2.40 17.57
N SER A 18 -21.50 -3.50 16.92
CA SER A 18 -22.71 -4.26 17.22
C SER A 18 -22.46 -5.53 18.06
N THR A 19 -21.25 -5.71 18.59
CA THR A 19 -20.90 -6.82 19.48
C THR A 19 -21.07 -6.43 20.95
N GLY A 20 -21.41 -7.41 21.80
CA GLY A 20 -21.61 -7.22 23.24
C GLY A 20 -22.98 -7.67 23.77
N ARG A 21 -23.13 -7.58 25.09
CA ARG A 21 -24.38 -7.88 25.82
C ARG A 21 -25.41 -6.76 25.60
N LYS A 22 -26.70 -7.06 25.76
CA LYS A 22 -27.83 -6.16 25.46
C LYS A 22 -27.66 -4.75 26.07
N ALA A 23 -27.32 -4.66 27.35
CA ALA A 23 -27.12 -3.38 28.05
C ALA A 23 -26.04 -2.49 27.40
N VAL A 24 -24.96 -3.09 26.90
CA VAL A 24 -23.87 -2.36 26.22
C VAL A 24 -24.34 -1.80 24.88
N LEU A 25 -25.18 -2.55 24.15
CA LEU A 25 -25.75 -2.10 22.88
C LEU A 25 -26.75 -0.96 23.08
N GLU A 26 -27.56 -1.04 24.13
CA GLU A 26 -28.51 0.03 24.50
C GLU A 26 -27.79 1.30 24.90
N GLN A 27 -26.76 1.20 25.75
CA GLN A 27 -25.94 2.33 26.16
C GLN A 27 -25.29 3.02 24.95
N ARG A 28 -24.68 2.25 24.03
CA ARG A 28 -24.07 2.81 22.81
C ARG A 28 -25.08 3.52 21.93
N LEU A 29 -26.26 2.95 21.75
CA LEU A 29 -27.32 3.56 20.95
C LEU A 29 -27.84 4.85 21.60
N GLN A 30 -27.94 4.89 22.93
CA GLN A 30 -28.36 6.07 23.68
C GLN A 30 -27.30 7.19 23.62
N THR A 31 -26.03 6.88 23.83
CA THR A 31 -24.92 7.84 23.69
C THR A 31 -24.86 8.41 22.27
N ALA A 32 -25.11 7.59 21.25
CA ALA A 32 -25.18 8.06 19.87
C ALA A 32 -26.32 9.07 19.68
N LYS A 33 -27.52 8.78 20.18
CA LYS A 33 -28.65 9.71 20.12
C LYS A 33 -28.36 11.03 20.84
N GLU A 34 -27.75 10.97 22.01
CA GLU A 34 -27.41 12.15 22.80
C GLU A 34 -26.39 13.05 22.10
N LYS A 35 -25.40 12.45 21.43
CA LYS A 35 -24.44 13.18 20.57
C LYS A 35 -25.13 13.88 19.40
N PHE A 36 -26.19 13.30 18.85
CA PHE A 36 -26.98 13.94 17.78
C PHE A 36 -27.89 15.07 18.30
N THR A 37 -28.39 14.99 19.53
CA THR A 37 -29.27 16.03 20.11
C THR A 37 -28.52 17.20 20.76
N ARG A 38 -27.22 17.10 21.06
CA ARG A 38 -26.45 18.15 21.78
C ARG A 38 -25.72 19.16 20.87
N ARG A 39 -26.27 19.50 19.71
CA ARG A 39 -25.87 20.73 18.98
C ARG A 39 -27.08 21.65 18.79
N PRO A 40 -27.32 22.62 19.69
CA PRO A 40 -28.07 23.80 19.31
C PRO A 40 -27.12 24.70 18.53
N LEU A 41 -27.29 24.77 17.21
CA LEU A 41 -26.74 25.86 16.41
C LEU A 41 -27.45 27.15 16.83
N ARG A 42 -26.82 27.90 17.72
CA ARG A 42 -27.14 29.31 17.97
C ARG A 42 -26.81 30.06 16.67
N CYS A 43 -27.84 30.37 15.90
CA CYS A 43 -27.72 31.13 14.68
C CYS A 43 -27.76 32.62 15.05
N THR A 44 -26.60 33.27 15.05
CA THR A 44 -26.53 34.72 14.90
C THR A 44 -25.88 35.01 13.55
N HIS A 45 -26.62 35.79 12.76
CA HIS A 45 -26.28 36.34 11.44
C HIS A 45 -26.34 35.36 10.27
N GLY A 46 -27.37 35.55 9.45
CA GLY A 46 -27.55 34.89 8.18
C GLY A 46 -26.38 35.15 7.24
N ARG A 47 -25.58 34.11 7.01
CA ARG A 47 -25.00 33.85 5.71
C ARG A 47 -25.45 32.47 5.28
N ARG A 48 -25.95 32.42 4.05
CA ARG A 48 -26.29 31.22 3.29
C ARG A 48 -25.08 30.29 3.34
N ILE A 49 -25.16 29.17 4.06
CA ILE A 49 -24.13 28.13 3.98
C ILE A 49 -24.50 27.33 2.73
N GLU A 50 -23.76 27.57 1.66
CA GLU A 50 -23.70 26.64 0.55
C GLU A 50 -23.12 25.34 1.10
N VAL A 51 -23.90 24.27 1.01
CA VAL A 51 -23.43 22.92 1.32
C VAL A 51 -22.39 22.61 0.24
N GLY A 52 -21.11 22.77 0.57
CA GLY A 52 -20.01 22.43 -0.31
C GLY A 52 -20.13 20.96 -0.73
N ASP A 53 -19.80 20.70 -2.00
CA ASP A 53 -19.75 19.36 -2.58
C ASP A 53 -19.08 18.38 -1.60
N PRO A 54 -19.71 17.23 -1.25
CA PRO A 54 -19.14 16.21 -0.38
C PRO A 54 -17.69 15.85 -0.70
N SER A 55 -17.28 15.94 -1.97
CA SER A 55 -15.89 15.75 -2.40
C SER A 55 -14.93 16.73 -1.72
N THR A 56 -15.31 18.01 -1.62
CA THR A 56 -14.49 19.06 -0.99
C THR A 56 -14.42 18.94 0.53
N MET A 57 -15.42 18.33 1.16
CA MET A 57 -15.38 18.05 2.60
C MET A 57 -14.51 16.84 2.95
N ILE A 58 -14.48 15.85 2.05
CA ILE A 58 -13.57 14.70 2.15
C ILE A 58 -12.12 15.18 1.93
N GLU A 59 -11.87 16.00 0.91
CA GLU A 59 -10.55 16.59 0.65
C GLU A 59 -10.02 17.37 1.87
N ARG A 60 -10.85 18.19 2.52
CA ARG A 60 -10.45 18.92 3.74
C ARG A 60 -10.19 18.02 4.95
N ALA A 61 -10.91 16.91 5.06
CA ALA A 61 -10.69 15.95 6.14
C ALA A 61 -9.40 15.13 5.90
N GLU A 62 -9.09 14.82 4.64
CA GLU A 62 -7.87 14.14 4.22
C GLU A 62 -6.65 15.07 4.35
N GLU A 63 -6.77 16.35 3.99
CA GLU A 63 -5.74 17.38 4.19
C GLU A 63 -5.43 17.59 5.67
N ALA A 64 -6.45 17.66 6.54
CA ALA A 64 -6.27 17.76 7.98
C ALA A 64 -5.60 16.52 8.61
N LEU A 65 -5.79 15.33 8.03
CA LEU A 65 -5.08 14.11 8.42
C LEU A 65 -3.62 14.13 7.95
N LEU A 66 -3.34 14.59 6.72
CA LEU A 66 -1.98 14.73 6.19
C LEU A 66 -1.14 15.74 6.97
N ASP A 67 -1.73 16.88 7.37
CA ASP A 67 -1.08 17.89 8.20
C ASP A 67 -0.73 17.36 9.59
N SER A 68 -1.54 16.45 10.15
CA SER A 68 -1.24 15.82 11.44
C SER A 68 -0.04 14.87 11.37
N VAL A 69 0.15 14.17 10.25
CA VAL A 69 1.24 13.21 10.03
C VAL A 69 2.57 13.92 9.74
N ASN A 70 2.56 14.96 8.89
CA ASN A 70 3.76 15.72 8.56
C ASN A 70 4.32 16.49 9.77
N LYS A 71 3.45 16.93 10.69
CA LYS A 71 3.84 17.67 11.88
C LYS A 71 4.49 16.77 12.94
N GLU A 72 4.10 15.50 13.02
CA GLU A 72 4.74 14.51 13.90
C GLU A 72 6.10 14.04 13.35
N GLU A 73 6.25 13.91 12.02
CA GLU A 73 7.54 13.56 11.39
C GLU A 73 8.59 14.70 11.47
N LEU A 74 8.17 15.96 11.34
CA LEU A 74 9.08 17.11 11.48
C LEU A 74 9.65 17.27 12.90
N VAL A 75 8.87 16.90 13.92
CA VAL A 75 9.33 16.97 15.32
C VAL A 75 10.31 15.84 15.65
N ALA A 76 10.19 14.68 15.01
CA ALA A 76 11.09 13.55 15.21
C ALA A 76 12.48 13.72 14.54
N PHE A 77 12.58 14.52 13.47
CA PHE A 77 13.84 14.71 12.73
C PHE A 77 14.74 15.82 13.30
N GLN A 78 14.20 16.72 14.13
CA GLN A 78 14.96 17.84 14.72
C GLN A 78 15.53 17.55 16.12
N GLN A 79 15.34 16.35 16.69
CA GLN A 79 15.81 16.00 18.04
C GLN A 79 16.94 14.96 18.07
N THR A 80 17.94 15.10 17.18
CA THR A 80 19.23 14.43 17.38
C THR A 80 20.34 15.46 17.52
N ASP A 81 20.59 15.91 18.75
CA ASP A 81 21.89 16.42 19.19
C ASP A 81 22.44 15.47 20.28
N PRO A 82 23.74 15.11 20.27
CA PRO A 82 24.30 14.08 21.12
C PRO A 82 24.83 14.70 22.40
N ARG A 83 24.28 14.27 23.55
CA ARG A 83 24.95 14.14 24.87
C ARG A 83 23.89 13.98 25.97
N GLY A 84 24.02 12.91 26.77
CA GLY A 84 23.40 12.80 28.09
C GLY A 84 22.40 11.64 28.23
N PRO A 85 22.49 10.82 29.30
CA PRO A 85 21.78 9.55 29.40
C PRO A 85 20.36 9.74 29.94
N LEU A 86 19.36 9.20 29.23
CA LEU A 86 17.97 9.19 29.71
C LEU A 86 17.46 7.74 29.77
N GLU A 87 17.39 7.26 31.01
CA GLU A 87 16.18 6.73 31.63
C GLU A 87 15.10 6.20 30.65
N CYS A 88 15.05 4.87 30.55
CA CYS A 88 14.10 4.14 29.71
C CYS A 88 12.70 4.12 30.33
N ASP A 89 11.87 5.08 29.94
CA ASP A 89 10.41 4.91 30.05
C ASP A 89 9.85 4.12 28.85
N ARG A 90 9.14 3.05 29.20
CA ARG A 90 8.62 2.03 28.29
C ARG A 90 7.47 2.57 27.44
N ILE A 91 7.73 2.92 26.18
CA ILE A 91 6.69 3.10 25.17
C ILE A 91 6.39 1.74 24.49
N PRO A 92 5.12 1.31 24.33
CA PRO A 92 4.81 0.01 23.73
C PRO A 92 5.18 -0.06 22.23
N LEU A 93 6.18 -0.89 21.91
CA LEU A 93 6.74 -1.19 20.57
C LEU A 93 5.73 -1.69 19.51
N GLY A 94 4.48 -1.96 19.89
CA GLY A 94 3.46 -2.52 19.00
C GLY A 94 2.80 -1.52 18.04
N ARG A 95 2.59 -0.27 18.46
CA ARG A 95 1.81 0.71 17.68
C ARG A 95 2.61 1.30 16.50
N HIS A 96 3.92 1.45 16.69
CA HIS A 96 4.81 2.02 15.69
C HIS A 96 5.03 1.09 14.48
N ARG A 97 5.14 -0.23 14.71
CA ARG A 97 5.33 -1.22 13.64
C ARG A 97 4.12 -1.33 12.72
N GLU A 98 2.91 -1.28 13.27
CA GLU A 98 1.66 -1.36 12.51
C GLU A 98 1.47 -0.10 11.63
N GLN A 99 1.72 1.08 12.19
CA GLN A 99 1.64 2.36 11.47
C GLN A 99 2.65 2.43 10.30
N THR A 100 3.89 1.96 10.53
CA THR A 100 4.92 1.86 9.48
C THR A 100 4.54 0.87 8.37
N ARG A 101 3.82 -0.23 8.68
CA ARG A 101 3.34 -1.18 7.66
C ARG A 101 2.23 -0.58 6.80
N VAL A 102 1.25 0.08 7.39
CA VAL A 102 0.15 0.71 6.65
C VAL A 102 0.67 1.80 5.71
N SER A 103 1.51 2.70 6.20
CA SER A 103 2.15 3.75 5.37
C SER A 103 2.94 3.14 4.22
N ARG A 104 3.73 2.10 4.48
CA ARG A 104 4.50 1.39 3.46
C ARG A 104 3.63 0.71 2.40
N MET A 105 2.51 0.10 2.78
CA MET A 105 1.57 -0.53 1.85
C MET A 105 0.89 0.49 0.92
N LEU A 106 0.64 1.71 1.39
CA LEU A 106 0.07 2.77 0.54
C LEU A 106 1.04 3.17 -0.58
N PHE A 107 2.34 3.33 -0.27
CA PHE A 107 3.37 3.63 -1.28
C PHE A 107 3.49 2.53 -2.33
N ARG A 108 3.54 1.27 -1.90
CA ARG A 108 3.63 0.13 -2.83
C ARG A 108 2.39 -0.01 -3.70
N ASN A 109 1.20 0.24 -3.15
CA ASN A 109 -0.04 0.26 -3.95
C ASN A 109 -0.01 1.36 -5.02
N ARG A 110 0.55 2.54 -4.71
CA ARG A 110 0.71 3.62 -5.69
C ARG A 110 1.60 3.21 -6.86
N PHE A 111 2.76 2.57 -6.61
CA PHE A 111 3.65 2.10 -7.67
C PHE A 111 2.92 1.23 -8.72
N ILE A 112 2.22 0.18 -8.27
CA ILE A 112 1.47 -0.70 -9.17
C ILE A 112 0.33 0.05 -9.88
N SER A 113 -0.34 0.95 -9.17
CA SER A 113 -1.47 1.72 -9.72
C SER A 113 -1.01 2.75 -10.77
N THR A 114 0.14 3.38 -10.56
CA THR A 114 0.78 4.28 -11.53
C THR A 114 1.17 3.52 -12.78
N TYR A 115 1.76 2.31 -12.67
CA TYR A 115 2.04 1.48 -13.84
C TYR A 115 0.77 1.16 -14.66
N LYS A 116 -0.33 0.82 -13.98
CA LYS A 116 -1.63 0.59 -14.64
C LYS A 116 -2.14 1.82 -15.38
N TRP A 117 -1.94 3.00 -14.82
CA TRP A 117 -2.39 4.25 -15.42
C TRP A 117 -1.46 4.67 -16.57
N ASP A 118 -0.20 4.92 -16.28
CA ASP A 118 0.75 5.57 -17.18
C ASP A 118 1.17 4.65 -18.34
N ILE A 119 1.25 3.34 -18.10
CA ILE A 119 1.79 2.39 -19.08
C ILE A 119 0.69 1.54 -19.72
N LEU A 120 -0.26 1.05 -18.94
CA LEU A 120 -1.29 0.12 -19.44
C LEU A 120 -2.62 0.79 -19.82
N SER A 121 -2.84 2.07 -19.44
CA SER A 121 -4.09 2.79 -19.67
C SER A 121 -5.35 2.02 -19.22
N ASN A 122 -5.26 1.25 -18.13
CA ASN A 122 -6.31 0.33 -17.66
C ASN A 122 -6.65 0.49 -16.16
N ASN A 123 -6.52 1.71 -15.64
CA ASN A 123 -6.76 2.05 -14.25
C ASN A 123 -8.26 2.05 -13.87
N THR A 124 -8.54 1.75 -12.60
CA THR A 124 -9.87 1.80 -11.97
C THR A 124 -10.01 3.02 -11.04
N GLU A 125 -11.21 3.32 -10.55
CA GLU A 125 -11.36 4.43 -9.56
C GLU A 125 -10.62 4.18 -8.26
N LYS A 126 -10.45 2.91 -7.86
CA LYS A 126 -9.61 2.55 -6.72
C LYS A 126 -8.14 2.91 -6.98
N ASP A 127 -7.66 2.73 -8.21
CA ASP A 127 -6.31 3.12 -8.60
C ASP A 127 -6.15 4.65 -8.58
N LYS A 128 -7.15 5.40 -9.07
CA LYS A 128 -7.14 6.88 -9.00
C LYS A 128 -7.07 7.41 -7.57
N VAL A 129 -7.88 6.85 -6.66
CA VAL A 129 -7.82 7.19 -5.23
C VAL A 129 -6.44 6.88 -4.67
N THR A 130 -5.92 5.68 -4.91
CA THR A 130 -4.59 5.25 -4.45
C THR A 130 -3.49 6.21 -4.90
N ILE A 131 -3.53 6.66 -6.16
CA ILE A 131 -2.53 7.55 -6.75
C ILE A 131 -2.60 8.96 -6.14
N ARG A 132 -3.82 9.47 -5.86
CA ARG A 132 -4.03 10.76 -5.18
C ARG A 132 -3.56 10.74 -3.72
N THR A 133 -3.75 9.63 -3.02
CA THR A 133 -3.46 9.53 -1.58
C THR A 133 -2.01 9.17 -1.22
N GLY A 134 -1.19 8.70 -2.17
CA GLY A 134 0.17 8.24 -1.88
C GLY A 134 1.23 9.33 -2.10
N ASN A 135 2.20 9.47 -1.17
CA ASN A 135 3.31 10.41 -1.35
C ASN A 135 4.12 10.11 -2.63
N HIS A 136 4.70 11.17 -3.17
CA HIS A 136 5.38 11.20 -4.48
C HIS A 136 6.63 10.31 -4.57
N PHE A 137 7.17 9.87 -3.43
CA PHE A 137 8.43 9.13 -3.31
C PHE A 137 8.18 7.63 -3.21
N VAL A 138 8.25 6.92 -4.33
CA VAL A 138 8.41 5.46 -4.32
C VAL A 138 9.63 5.08 -5.14
N HIS A 139 10.59 4.45 -4.47
CA HIS A 139 11.81 3.92 -5.07
C HIS A 139 11.50 2.59 -5.76
N GLY A 140 11.28 2.63 -7.08
CA GLY A 140 11.28 1.46 -7.98
C GLY A 140 10.39 0.27 -7.60
N GLY A 141 10.62 -0.86 -8.28
CA GLY A 141 10.01 -2.14 -7.97
C GLY A 141 10.57 -2.77 -6.70
N ASP A 142 9.71 -3.40 -5.89
CA ASP A 142 10.06 -4.23 -4.74
C ASP A 142 9.16 -5.46 -4.75
N CYS A 143 9.59 -6.52 -5.43
CA CYS A 143 8.77 -7.69 -5.77
C CYS A 143 8.27 -8.40 -4.51
N LYS A 144 9.09 -8.50 -3.46
CA LYS A 144 8.71 -9.14 -2.20
C LYS A 144 7.60 -8.34 -1.52
N ARG A 145 7.79 -7.03 -1.36
CA ARG A 145 6.77 -6.19 -0.69
C ARG A 145 5.51 -6.01 -1.54
N ASP A 146 5.64 -5.92 -2.85
CA ASP A 146 4.50 -5.82 -3.76
C ASP A 146 3.68 -7.10 -3.78
N ALA A 147 4.32 -8.26 -3.58
CA ALA A 147 3.60 -9.51 -3.45
C ALA A 147 2.75 -9.56 -2.16
N GLU A 148 3.16 -8.90 -1.08
CA GLU A 148 2.37 -8.82 0.16
C GLU A 148 1.02 -8.11 -0.06
N LEU A 149 0.90 -7.27 -1.10
CA LEU A 149 -0.35 -6.58 -1.43
C LEU A 149 -1.45 -7.50 -1.97
N TYR A 150 -1.12 -8.76 -2.26
CA TYR A 150 -2.02 -9.80 -2.77
C TYR A 150 -2.37 -10.83 -1.70
N GLU A 151 -2.06 -10.56 -0.43
CA GLU A 151 -2.40 -11.38 0.72
C GLU A 151 -3.18 -10.58 1.76
N ALA A 152 -4.07 -11.25 2.49
CA ALA A 152 -4.87 -10.61 3.52
C ALA A 152 -3.97 -9.87 4.55
N PRO A 153 -4.32 -8.63 4.93
CA PRO A 153 -5.56 -7.91 4.63
C PRO A 153 -5.53 -7.08 3.33
N ALA A 154 -4.39 -7.01 2.63
CA ALA A 154 -4.27 -6.29 1.37
C ALA A 154 -4.81 -7.16 0.22
N LEU A 155 -6.03 -6.87 -0.23
CA LEU A 155 -6.75 -7.69 -1.20
C LEU A 155 -6.63 -7.12 -2.62
N ARG A 156 -5.41 -7.01 -3.18
CA ARG A 156 -5.27 -6.85 -4.63
C ARG A 156 -5.62 -8.16 -5.32
N LEU A 157 -6.36 -8.06 -6.42
CA LEU A 157 -6.85 -9.20 -7.21
C LEU A 157 -6.34 -9.16 -8.65
N ASP A 158 -5.61 -8.11 -9.03
CA ASP A 158 -5.10 -7.88 -10.38
C ASP A 158 -3.74 -8.57 -10.59
N PHE A 159 -3.68 -9.88 -10.31
CA PHE A 159 -2.46 -10.71 -10.38
C PHE A 159 -1.71 -10.59 -11.71
N VAL A 160 -2.45 -10.45 -12.81
CA VAL A 160 -1.88 -10.26 -14.16
C VAL A 160 -0.99 -9.02 -14.23
N ILE A 161 -1.32 -7.95 -13.50
CA ILE A 161 -0.52 -6.71 -13.46
C ILE A 161 0.80 -6.96 -12.74
N TYR A 162 0.76 -7.66 -11.61
CA TYR A 162 1.96 -8.06 -10.90
C TYR A 162 2.87 -8.92 -11.78
N THR A 163 2.30 -9.91 -12.47
CA THR A 163 3.07 -10.79 -13.36
C THR A 163 3.67 -10.03 -14.54
N LYS A 164 3.01 -8.99 -15.07
CA LYS A 164 3.62 -8.11 -16.09
C LYS A 164 4.83 -7.34 -15.55
N LEU A 165 4.79 -6.89 -14.29
CA LEU A 165 5.89 -6.16 -13.65
C LEU A 165 7.07 -7.07 -13.30
N TYR A 166 6.78 -8.26 -12.78
CA TYR A 166 7.79 -9.10 -12.12
C TYR A 166 8.02 -10.45 -12.81
N GLY A 167 7.33 -10.76 -13.90
CA GLY A 167 7.46 -12.01 -14.63
C GLY A 167 6.85 -13.25 -13.94
N LEU A 168 6.65 -13.21 -12.62
CA LEU A 168 6.17 -14.34 -11.82
C LEU A 168 4.87 -14.01 -11.09
N HIS A 169 4.15 -15.06 -10.65
CA HIS A 169 2.98 -14.90 -9.78
C HIS A 169 3.43 -14.46 -8.36
N PRO A 170 2.71 -13.55 -7.67
CA PRO A 170 3.13 -13.06 -6.35
C PRO A 170 3.24 -14.17 -5.31
N GLY A 171 2.43 -15.22 -5.41
CA GLY A 171 2.56 -16.41 -4.56
C GLY A 171 3.92 -17.10 -4.70
N VAL A 172 4.42 -17.27 -5.94
CA VAL A 172 5.73 -17.87 -6.23
C VAL A 172 6.85 -16.97 -5.71
N VAL A 173 6.75 -15.65 -5.93
CA VAL A 173 7.75 -14.70 -5.42
C VAL A 173 7.83 -14.72 -3.89
N ARG A 174 6.70 -14.92 -3.18
CA ARG A 174 6.72 -15.06 -1.72
C ARG A 174 7.36 -16.37 -1.27
N SER A 175 6.94 -17.50 -1.84
CA SER A 175 7.31 -18.84 -1.36
C SER A 175 8.68 -19.32 -1.80
N SER A 176 9.06 -19.02 -3.05
CA SER A 176 10.14 -19.75 -3.75
C SER A 176 11.31 -18.85 -4.13
N ILE A 177 11.15 -17.53 -4.09
CA ILE A 177 12.20 -16.59 -4.46
C ILE A 177 12.81 -15.99 -3.19
N SER A 178 14.02 -16.41 -2.84
CA SER A 178 14.83 -15.82 -1.76
C SER A 178 16.20 -15.34 -2.23
N TYR A 179 16.67 -15.86 -3.38
CA TYR A 179 17.98 -15.51 -3.93
C TYR A 179 18.04 -14.05 -4.38
N ARG A 180 18.97 -13.30 -3.77
CA ARG A 180 19.07 -11.84 -3.94
C ARG A 180 19.29 -11.38 -5.39
N PRO A 181 20.17 -12.00 -6.19
CA PRO A 181 20.30 -11.64 -7.61
C PRO A 181 19.00 -11.75 -8.40
N THR A 182 18.17 -12.75 -8.11
CA THR A 182 16.85 -12.88 -8.73
C THR A 182 15.95 -11.72 -8.32
N ILE A 183 15.85 -11.44 -7.03
CA ILE A 183 15.05 -10.32 -6.49
C ILE A 183 15.47 -8.99 -7.15
N ASP A 184 16.77 -8.72 -7.20
CA ASP A 184 17.32 -7.49 -7.77
C ASP A 184 17.01 -7.36 -9.28
N LEU A 185 17.06 -8.47 -10.02
CA LEU A 185 16.69 -8.51 -11.44
C LEU A 185 15.20 -8.24 -11.64
N LEU A 186 14.32 -8.90 -10.87
CA LEU A 186 12.86 -8.67 -10.96
C LEU A 186 12.50 -7.22 -10.62
N ASN A 187 13.13 -6.65 -9.58
CA ASN A 187 12.96 -5.26 -9.19
C ASN A 187 13.43 -4.28 -10.25
N ARG A 188 14.57 -4.58 -10.89
CA ARG A 188 15.09 -3.78 -11.99
C ARG A 188 14.13 -3.77 -13.16
N HIS A 189 13.69 -4.94 -13.64
CA HIS A 189 12.70 -5.04 -14.71
C HIS A 189 11.45 -4.20 -14.40
N ALA A 190 10.83 -4.42 -13.23
CA ALA A 190 9.64 -3.69 -12.80
C ALA A 190 9.86 -2.18 -12.75
N THR A 191 11.03 -1.72 -12.29
CA THR A 191 11.38 -0.30 -12.26
C THR A 191 11.47 0.27 -13.67
N THR A 192 12.18 -0.41 -14.57
CA THR A 192 12.40 0.06 -15.94
C THR A 192 11.10 0.10 -16.74
N VAL A 193 10.26 -0.94 -16.68
CA VAL A 193 8.99 -0.97 -17.45
C VAL A 193 7.92 -0.04 -16.88
N ALA A 194 8.08 0.40 -15.62
CA ALA A 194 7.18 1.37 -14.99
C ALA A 194 7.61 2.82 -15.22
N ASP A 195 8.81 3.07 -15.75
CA ASP A 195 9.28 4.41 -16.06
C ASP A 195 8.89 4.82 -17.48
N LYS A 196 7.93 5.74 -17.59
CA LYS A 196 7.46 6.28 -18.87
C LYS A 196 8.50 7.13 -19.61
N ASN A 197 9.60 7.52 -18.95
CA ASN A 197 10.64 8.36 -19.54
C ASN A 197 11.80 7.55 -20.13
N ILE A 198 11.76 6.22 -20.01
CA ILE A 198 12.80 5.33 -20.52
C ILE A 198 12.33 4.69 -21.83
N GLU A 199 13.10 4.85 -22.89
CA GLU A 199 12.94 4.06 -24.10
C GLU A 199 13.53 2.66 -23.89
N LEU A 200 12.69 1.63 -23.93
CA LEU A 200 13.14 0.25 -23.75
C LEU A 200 13.81 -0.28 -25.03
N PRO A 201 14.99 -0.92 -24.92
CA PRO A 201 15.57 -1.64 -26.03
C PRO A 201 14.61 -2.71 -26.57
N THR A 202 14.57 -2.92 -27.89
CA THR A 202 13.62 -3.84 -28.54
C THR A 202 13.64 -5.25 -27.94
N LYS A 203 14.81 -5.73 -27.50
CA LYS A 203 15.01 -7.07 -26.93
C LYS A 203 14.84 -7.14 -25.40
N PHE A 204 14.62 -6.02 -24.71
CA PHE A 204 14.61 -5.96 -23.25
C PHE A 204 13.59 -6.95 -22.65
N ASN A 205 12.35 -6.89 -23.13
CA ASN A 205 11.28 -7.78 -22.67
C ASN A 205 11.54 -9.25 -23.06
N ASP A 206 12.07 -9.50 -24.26
CA ASP A 206 12.37 -10.86 -24.71
C ASP A 206 13.44 -11.52 -23.84
N LEU A 207 14.48 -10.75 -23.48
CA LEU A 207 15.56 -11.21 -22.61
C LEU A 207 15.06 -11.46 -21.18
N PHE A 208 14.16 -10.62 -20.68
CA PHE A 208 13.50 -10.85 -19.39
C PHE A 208 12.66 -12.13 -19.40
N VAL A 209 11.82 -12.31 -20.43
CA VAL A 209 11.01 -13.52 -20.60
C VAL A 209 11.88 -14.77 -20.70
N ASN A 210 13.02 -14.69 -21.39
CA ASN A 210 13.98 -15.79 -21.47
C ASN A 210 14.57 -16.12 -20.10
N PHE A 211 14.90 -15.11 -19.29
CA PHE A 211 15.34 -15.32 -17.90
C PHE A 211 14.27 -16.01 -17.05
N ILE A 212 13.02 -15.54 -17.10
CA ILE A 212 11.92 -16.16 -16.35
C ILE A 212 11.72 -17.63 -16.73
N LYS A 213 11.71 -17.94 -18.03
CA LYS A 213 11.60 -19.33 -18.51
C LYS A 213 12.74 -20.22 -18.03
N ALA A 214 13.98 -19.73 -18.08
CA ALA A 214 15.14 -20.48 -17.59
C ALA A 214 15.02 -20.73 -16.09
N LEU A 215 14.63 -19.71 -15.32
CA LEU A 215 14.43 -19.81 -13.88
C LEU A 215 13.33 -20.81 -13.51
N GLU A 216 12.18 -20.78 -14.19
CA GLU A 216 11.09 -21.76 -14.00
C GLU A 216 11.55 -23.18 -14.36
N THR A 217 12.29 -23.34 -15.45
CA THR A 217 12.82 -24.65 -15.89
C THR A 217 13.82 -25.23 -14.88
N SER A 218 14.60 -24.37 -14.22
CA SER A 218 15.51 -24.76 -13.14
C SER A 218 14.80 -25.06 -11.81
N ASN A 219 13.48 -24.95 -11.77
CA ASN A 219 12.67 -25.00 -10.54
C ASN A 219 13.11 -23.95 -9.51
N PHE A 220 13.31 -22.71 -9.97
CA PHE A 220 13.74 -21.57 -9.16
C PHE A 220 15.08 -21.82 -8.45
N GLU A 221 16.05 -22.38 -9.18
CA GLU A 221 17.39 -22.69 -8.65
C GLU A 221 17.97 -21.46 -7.94
N GLU A 222 18.37 -21.64 -6.69
CA GLU A 222 19.11 -20.62 -5.97
C GLU A 222 20.60 -20.78 -6.22
N GLY A 223 21.35 -19.67 -6.26
CA GLY A 223 22.79 -19.75 -6.44
C GLY A 223 23.25 -20.06 -7.87
N TYR A 224 22.38 -19.97 -8.87
CA TYR A 224 22.71 -20.26 -10.28
C TYR A 224 23.99 -19.54 -10.76
N LEU A 225 24.30 -18.35 -10.24
CA LEU A 225 25.51 -17.59 -10.57
C LEU A 225 26.82 -18.32 -10.24
N ALA A 226 26.80 -19.35 -9.39
CA ALA A 226 27.96 -20.21 -9.16
C ALA A 226 28.30 -21.09 -10.38
N ASN A 227 27.30 -21.36 -11.24
CA ASN A 227 27.48 -22.07 -12.49
C ASN A 227 27.35 -21.09 -13.68
N PRO A 228 28.48 -20.62 -14.25
CA PRO A 228 28.43 -19.68 -15.38
C PRO A 228 27.85 -20.28 -16.66
N LYS A 229 27.69 -21.61 -16.73
CA LYS A 229 27.15 -22.32 -17.88
C LYS A 229 25.68 -22.72 -17.73
N SER A 230 25.04 -22.46 -16.59
CA SER A 230 23.60 -22.73 -16.47
C SER A 230 22.80 -21.77 -17.34
N ASP A 231 21.68 -22.26 -17.89
CA ASP A 231 20.80 -21.45 -18.74
C ASP A 231 20.29 -20.21 -17.99
N VAL A 232 20.05 -20.33 -16.68
CA VAL A 232 19.61 -19.22 -15.82
C VAL A 232 20.69 -18.14 -15.74
N THR A 233 21.96 -18.51 -15.55
CA THR A 233 23.07 -17.55 -15.48
C THR A 233 23.30 -16.85 -16.82
N VAL A 234 23.24 -17.59 -17.93
CA VAL A 234 23.37 -17.02 -19.26
C VAL A 234 22.25 -16.01 -19.52
N ALA A 235 21.00 -16.37 -19.23
CA ALA A 235 19.85 -15.48 -19.42
C ALA A 235 19.89 -14.26 -18.48
N TYR A 236 20.34 -14.44 -17.24
CA TYR A 236 20.55 -13.36 -16.26
C TYR A 236 21.50 -12.30 -16.80
N TRP A 237 22.68 -12.71 -17.29
CA TRP A 237 23.67 -11.77 -17.82
C TRP A 237 23.20 -11.11 -19.12
N ALA A 238 22.53 -11.85 -20.00
CA ALA A 238 21.98 -11.30 -21.23
C ALA A 238 20.94 -10.20 -20.94
N PHE A 239 20.04 -10.42 -19.98
CA PHE A 239 19.09 -9.38 -19.55
C PHE A 239 19.80 -8.17 -18.93
N LEU A 240 20.76 -8.38 -18.02
CA LEU A 240 21.47 -7.27 -17.38
C LEU A 240 22.20 -6.38 -18.39
N GLN A 241 22.79 -6.96 -19.42
CA GLN A 241 23.46 -6.20 -20.50
C GLN A 241 22.48 -5.38 -21.35
N SER A 242 21.20 -5.73 -21.35
CA SER A 242 20.15 -4.98 -22.05
C SER A 242 19.48 -3.90 -21.21
N CYS A 243 19.82 -3.79 -19.93
CA CYS A 243 19.25 -2.75 -19.07
C CYS A 243 19.77 -1.37 -19.50
N PRO A 244 18.88 -0.37 -19.65
CA PRO A 244 19.27 1.02 -19.89
C PRO A 244 19.93 1.67 -18.67
#